data_AF-A0A6L6LV46-F1
#
_entry.id   AF-A0A6L6LV46-F1
#
_cell.length_a   1.000
_cell.length_b   1.000
_cell.length_c   1.000
_cell.angle_alpha   90.00
_cell.angle_beta   90.00
_cell.angle_gamma   90.00
#
_symmetry.space_group_name_H-M   'P 1'
#
loop_
_entity.id
_entity.type
_entity.pdbx_description
1 polymer ?
#
loop_
_entity_poly.entity_id
_entity_poly.type
_entity_poly.pdbx_seq_one_letter_code
_entity_poly.pdbx_strand_id
1 'polypeptide(L)'
;MSDLLNAAAKNSLVTDTRITTWDNTGHATQRWDYSESVPGKPQHYWLKNSANRSYAVTCYGTDGQQVTLQSFTRNMRTQPVKFINEGGSSFNIYGLANTTYILALTTTGSYNGAPVLWKGSNNQNNQLWVLGAWG
;
A
#
# COMPACT_ATOMS: atom_id res chain seq x y z
N MET A 1 13.70 -10.39 10.03
CA MET A 1 13.58 -9.08 9.37
C MET A 1 12.15 -8.95 8.89
N SER A 2 11.50 -7.83 9.17
CA SER A 2 10.13 -7.56 8.73
C SER A 2 10.22 -6.59 7.55
N ASP A 3 9.91 -7.07 6.36
CA ASP A 3 9.92 -6.25 5.15
C ASP A 3 8.77 -5.23 5.17
N LEU A 4 9.06 -3.99 4.76
CA LEU A 4 8.08 -2.91 4.75
C LEU A 4 7.67 -2.53 3.33
N LEU A 5 6.45 -2.00 3.20
CA LEU A 5 6.01 -1.32 1.99
C LEU A 5 6.94 -0.13 1.71
N ASN A 6 7.65 -0.15 0.59
CA ASN A 6 8.60 0.87 0.20
C ASN A 6 8.24 1.45 -1.17
N ALA A 7 8.12 2.77 -1.27
CA ALA A 7 8.05 3.43 -2.56
C ALA A 7 9.47 3.46 -3.17
N ALA A 8 9.74 2.58 -4.13
CA ALA A 8 11.04 2.47 -4.77
C ALA A 8 11.25 3.64 -5.74
N ALA A 9 11.72 4.77 -5.24
CA ALA A 9 12.17 5.88 -6.07
C ALA A 9 13.70 5.98 -6.07
N LYS A 10 14.27 6.10 -7.27
CA LYS A 10 15.71 6.27 -7.45
C LYS A 10 16.18 7.65 -6.96
N ASN A 11 15.36 8.70 -7.09
CA ASN A 11 15.72 10.08 -6.74
C ASN A 11 14.57 10.96 -6.18
N SER A 12 13.30 10.74 -6.59
CA SER A 12 12.11 11.49 -6.12
C SER A 12 10.83 10.74 -6.49
N LEU A 13 9.79 10.85 -5.65
CA LEU A 13 8.49 10.22 -5.91
C LEU A 13 7.72 10.97 -7.00
N VAL A 14 7.24 10.21 -7.99
CA VAL A 14 6.39 10.66 -9.10
C VAL A 14 5.25 9.68 -9.36
N THR A 15 4.29 10.03 -10.22
CA THR A 15 3.28 9.08 -10.71
C THR A 15 3.96 7.87 -11.34
N ASP A 16 3.37 6.69 -11.14
CA ASP A 16 3.87 5.38 -11.58
C ASP A 16 5.16 4.91 -10.88
N THR A 17 5.60 5.62 -9.82
CA THR A 17 6.63 5.07 -8.92
C THR A 17 6.15 3.73 -8.38
N ARG A 18 6.94 2.69 -8.60
CA ARG A 18 6.63 1.32 -8.19
C ARG A 18 6.76 1.16 -6.69
N ILE A 19 5.82 0.44 -6.11
CA ILE A 19 5.90 0.00 -4.72
C ILE A 19 6.50 -1.39 -4.68
N THR A 20 7.51 -1.54 -3.83
CA THR A 20 8.22 -2.80 -3.59
C THR A 20 8.30 -3.05 -2.09
N THR A 21 8.80 -4.19 -1.67
CA THR A 21 9.33 -4.36 -0.32
C THR A 21 10.79 -3.96 -0.21
N TRP A 22 11.19 -3.63 1.00
CA TRP A 22 12.57 -3.44 1.37
C TRP A 22 12.73 -3.67 2.87
N ASP A 23 13.91 -4.12 3.28
CA ASP A 23 14.33 -4.18 4.67
C ASP A 23 14.11 -2.83 5.33
N ASN A 24 13.63 -2.85 6.57
CA ASN A 24 13.34 -1.61 7.25
C ASN A 24 14.63 -0.81 7.54
N THR A 25 14.73 0.38 6.95
CA THR A 25 15.85 1.33 7.13
C THR A 25 15.43 2.61 7.87
N GLY A 26 14.14 2.76 8.18
CA GLY A 26 13.58 3.99 8.75
C GLY A 26 13.48 5.16 7.76
N HIS A 27 13.80 4.95 6.48
CA HIS A 27 13.74 5.99 5.46
C HIS A 27 12.30 6.47 5.19
N ALA A 28 12.14 7.74 4.80
CA ALA A 28 10.82 8.34 4.61
C ALA A 28 9.97 7.65 3.52
N THR A 29 10.61 6.99 2.54
CA THR A 29 9.93 6.21 1.49
C THR A 29 9.24 4.94 2.02
N GLN A 30 9.58 4.52 3.24
CA GLN A 30 8.99 3.37 3.95
C GLN A 30 7.92 3.79 4.96
N ARG A 31 7.64 5.10 5.07
CA ARG A 31 6.65 5.66 5.99
C ARG A 31 5.41 6.07 5.22
N TRP A 32 4.24 5.68 5.73
CA TRP A 32 2.96 5.91 5.08
C TRP A 32 1.98 6.57 6.04
N ASP A 33 1.37 7.65 5.59
CA ASP A 33 0.33 8.39 6.29
C ASP A 33 -1.05 7.91 5.83
N TYR A 34 -1.86 7.46 6.78
CA TYR A 34 -3.25 7.05 6.59
C TYR A 34 -4.19 7.76 7.58
N SER A 35 -3.77 8.89 8.16
CA SER A 35 -4.54 9.62 9.18
C SER A 35 -5.83 10.27 8.65
N GLU A 36 -5.89 10.52 7.34
CA GLU A 36 -7.04 11.16 6.71
C GLU A 36 -8.05 10.11 6.22
N SER A 37 -9.22 10.09 6.86
CA SER A 37 -10.35 9.27 6.39
C SER A 37 -11.15 9.98 5.31
N VAL A 38 -11.76 9.19 4.44
CA VAL A 38 -12.59 9.69 3.35
C VAL A 38 -13.93 10.21 3.92
N PRO A 39 -14.35 11.45 3.59
CA PRO A 39 -15.64 11.98 4.03
C PRO A 39 -16.80 11.03 3.68
N GLY A 40 -17.59 10.67 4.70
CA GLY A 40 -18.73 9.75 4.57
C GLY A 40 -18.38 8.27 4.39
N LYS A 41 -17.10 7.89 4.42
CA LYS A 41 -16.64 6.49 4.34
C LYS A 41 -15.68 6.18 5.50
N PRO A 42 -16.19 5.95 6.72
CA PRO A 42 -15.36 5.55 7.84
C PRO A 42 -14.53 4.29 7.48
N GLN A 43 -13.33 4.19 8.03
CA GLN A 43 -12.37 3.10 7.77
C GLN A 43 -11.73 3.06 6.36
N HIS A 44 -11.95 4.09 5.53
CA HIS A 44 -11.26 4.24 4.25
C HIS A 44 -10.26 5.39 4.33
N TYR A 45 -9.04 5.15 3.89
CA TYR A 45 -7.92 6.07 4.08
C TYR A 45 -7.12 6.20 2.79
N TRP A 46 -6.56 7.38 2.54
CA TRP A 46 -5.55 7.52 1.50
C TRP A 46 -4.19 7.14 2.07
N LEU A 47 -3.50 6.17 1.46
CA LEU A 47 -2.17 5.76 1.89
C LEU A 47 -1.12 6.63 1.19
N LYS A 48 -0.76 7.75 1.82
CA LYS A 48 0.16 8.77 1.29
C LYS A 48 1.59 8.49 1.72
N ASN A 49 2.57 8.67 0.84
CA ASN A 49 3.97 8.45 1.22
C ASN A 49 4.53 9.65 2.01
N SER A 50 5.27 9.40 3.08
CA SER A 50 5.82 10.47 3.93
C SER A 50 6.94 11.27 3.24
N ALA A 51 7.69 10.64 2.33
CA ALA A 51 8.71 11.34 1.55
C ALA A 51 8.09 12.37 0.59
N ASN A 52 6.86 12.16 0.13
CA ASN A 52 6.08 13.14 -0.61
C ASN A 52 4.58 12.86 -0.51
N ARG A 53 3.88 13.63 0.34
CA ARG A 53 2.45 13.46 0.61
C ARG A 53 1.54 13.86 -0.57
N SER A 54 2.11 14.41 -1.64
CA SER A 54 1.40 14.66 -2.90
C SER A 54 1.16 13.38 -3.71
N TYR A 55 1.63 12.23 -3.24
CA TYR A 55 1.44 10.93 -3.90
C TYR A 55 0.85 9.90 -2.94
N ALA A 56 -0.10 9.12 -3.44
CA ALA A 56 -0.77 8.04 -2.73
C ALA A 56 -0.75 6.74 -3.54
N VAL A 57 -0.96 5.62 -2.86
CA VAL A 57 -1.06 4.30 -3.50
C VAL A 57 -2.26 4.23 -4.47
N THR A 58 -2.03 3.77 -5.69
CA THR A 58 -3.12 3.47 -6.66
C THR A 58 -3.96 2.31 -6.15
N CYS A 59 -5.30 2.41 -6.16
CA CYS A 59 -6.17 1.33 -5.64
C CYS A 59 -7.27 0.83 -6.59
N TYR A 60 -6.99 0.92 -7.89
CA TYR A 60 -7.85 0.47 -8.99
C TYR A 60 -7.18 -0.64 -9.84
N GLY A 61 -6.07 -1.23 -9.36
CA GLY A 61 -5.32 -2.21 -10.14
C GLY A 61 -6.06 -3.54 -10.28
N THR A 62 -5.71 -4.30 -11.32
CA THR A 62 -6.26 -5.64 -11.59
C THR A 62 -5.33 -6.75 -11.12
N ASP A 63 -5.79 -8.01 -11.18
CA ASP A 63 -4.97 -9.16 -10.77
C ASP A 63 -3.60 -9.19 -11.47
N GLY A 64 -2.54 -9.28 -10.68
CA GLY A 64 -1.16 -9.30 -11.13
C GLY A 64 -0.55 -7.94 -11.44
N GLN A 65 -1.33 -6.85 -11.40
CA GLN A 65 -0.80 -5.52 -11.66
C GLN A 65 0.08 -5.05 -10.51
N GLN A 66 1.27 -4.53 -10.83
CA GLN A 66 2.14 -3.92 -9.83
C GLN A 66 1.52 -2.65 -9.25
N VAL A 67 1.58 -2.52 -7.93
CA VAL A 67 1.08 -1.35 -7.21
C VAL A 67 2.04 -0.17 -7.43
N THR A 68 1.49 0.99 -7.77
CA THR A 68 2.25 2.21 -8.00
C THR A 68 1.70 3.39 -7.18
N LEU A 69 2.39 4.53 -7.28
CA LEU A 69 1.92 5.81 -6.77
C LEU A 69 1.18 6.61 -7.84
N GLN A 70 0.23 7.44 -7.41
CA GLN A 70 -0.40 8.46 -8.23
C GLN A 70 -0.51 9.79 -7.48
N SER A 71 -0.44 10.91 -8.23
CA SER A 71 -0.65 12.25 -7.68
C SER A 71 -1.98 12.33 -6.94
N PHE A 72 -1.92 12.74 -5.68
CA PHE A 72 -3.07 12.84 -4.78
C PHE A 72 -3.89 14.10 -5.03
N THR A 73 -5.21 13.92 -5.15
CA THR A 73 -6.21 14.97 -5.08
C THR A 73 -7.39 14.46 -4.26
N ARG A 74 -7.97 15.31 -3.42
CA ARG A 74 -9.00 14.93 -2.44
C ARG A 74 -10.30 14.42 -3.08
N ASN A 75 -10.47 14.62 -4.38
CA ASN A 75 -11.66 14.28 -5.15
C ASN A 75 -11.64 12.85 -5.71
N MET A 76 -10.54 12.10 -5.51
CA MET A 76 -10.41 10.73 -6.00
C MET A 76 -11.16 9.73 -5.10
N ARG A 77 -12.48 9.67 -5.28
CA ARG A 77 -13.39 8.73 -4.58
C ARG A 77 -13.00 7.26 -4.75
N THR A 78 -12.18 6.95 -5.76
CA THR A 78 -11.72 5.63 -6.18
C THR A 78 -10.30 5.29 -5.72
N GLN A 79 -9.61 6.17 -4.98
CA GLN A 79 -8.23 5.93 -4.53
C GLN A 79 -7.96 5.64 -3.03
N PRO A 80 -8.95 5.58 -2.12
CA PRO A 80 -8.65 5.18 -0.76
C PRO A 80 -8.57 3.66 -0.63
N VAL A 81 -7.80 3.21 0.34
CA VAL A 81 -7.73 1.81 0.76
C VAL A 81 -8.57 1.57 2.00
N LYS A 82 -9.01 0.33 2.20
CA LYS A 82 -9.64 -0.15 3.43
C LYS A 82 -8.73 -1.17 4.10
N PHE A 83 -8.46 -0.98 5.38
CA PHE A 83 -7.83 -1.99 6.21
C PHE A 83 -8.90 -2.91 6.79
N ILE A 84 -8.78 -4.22 6.60
CA ILE A 84 -9.61 -5.23 7.26
C ILE A 84 -8.72 -6.03 8.19
N ASN A 85 -9.07 -6.05 9.48
CA ASN A 85 -8.34 -6.81 10.49
C ASN A 85 -8.71 -8.30 10.33
N GLU A 86 -7.70 -9.14 10.09
CA GLU A 86 -7.84 -10.61 9.93
C GLU A 86 -7.45 -11.37 11.21
N GLY A 87 -7.21 -10.64 12.31
CA GLY A 87 -6.78 -11.16 13.61
C GLY A 87 -5.50 -10.47 14.10
N GLY A 88 -5.49 -10.12 15.39
CA GLY A 88 -4.33 -9.50 16.04
C GLY A 88 -3.92 -8.19 15.37
N SER A 89 -2.68 -8.14 14.87
CA SER A 89 -2.07 -6.99 14.20
C SER A 89 -1.97 -7.14 12.67
N SER A 90 -2.63 -8.15 12.09
CA SER A 90 -2.57 -8.47 10.66
C SER A 90 -3.79 -7.91 9.91
N PHE A 91 -3.54 -7.27 8.77
CA PHE A 91 -4.55 -6.62 7.96
C PHE A 91 -4.44 -6.99 6.49
N ASN A 92 -5.59 -7.20 5.85
CA ASN A 92 -5.71 -7.11 4.40
C ASN A 92 -5.95 -5.64 4.01
N ILE A 93 -5.35 -5.21 2.88
CA ILE A 93 -5.49 -3.84 2.35
C ILE A 93 -6.21 -3.90 1.00
N TYR A 94 -7.46 -3.42 0.97
CA TYR A 94 -8.34 -3.43 -0.20
C TYR A 94 -8.37 -2.09 -0.90
N GLY A 95 -8.45 -2.08 -2.22
CA GLY A 95 -8.77 -0.86 -2.98
C GLY A 95 -10.26 -0.57 -2.97
N LEU A 96 -10.66 0.68 -2.71
CA LEU A 96 -12.09 1.03 -2.72
C LEU A 96 -12.70 1.03 -4.13
N ALA A 97 -11.92 1.35 -5.17
CA ALA A 97 -12.40 1.24 -6.55
C ALA A 97 -12.67 -0.20 -6.98
N ASN A 98 -11.92 -1.13 -6.39
CA ASN A 98 -11.99 -2.53 -6.73
C ASN A 98 -11.72 -3.39 -5.50
N THR A 99 -12.80 -3.72 -4.80
CA THR A 99 -12.74 -4.54 -3.57
C THR A 99 -12.45 -6.02 -3.84
N THR A 100 -12.31 -6.42 -5.11
CA THR A 100 -11.93 -7.79 -5.49
C THR A 100 -10.44 -8.06 -5.25
N TYR A 101 -9.61 -7.02 -5.27
CA TYR A 101 -8.16 -7.16 -5.19
C TYR A 101 -7.58 -6.52 -3.92
N ILE A 102 -6.55 -7.16 -3.40
CA ILE A 102 -5.80 -6.75 -2.20
C ILE A 102 -4.31 -6.63 -2.51
N LEU A 103 -3.61 -5.82 -1.71
CA LEU A 103 -2.15 -5.73 -1.75
C LEU A 103 -1.55 -7.09 -1.36
N ALA A 104 -0.67 -7.61 -2.19
CA ALA A 104 0.01 -8.87 -1.96
C ALA A 104 1.47 -8.81 -2.40
N LEU A 105 2.34 -9.57 -1.74
CA LEU A 105 3.66 -9.90 -2.27
C LEU A 105 3.53 -10.94 -3.39
N THR A 106 4.52 -10.98 -4.28
CA THR A 106 4.68 -12.10 -5.22
C THR A 106 4.79 -13.44 -4.50
N THR A 107 4.37 -14.52 -5.16
CA THR A 107 4.52 -15.89 -4.67
C THR A 107 5.98 -16.32 -4.48
N THR A 108 6.93 -15.62 -5.13
CA THR A 108 8.38 -15.81 -4.96
C THR A 108 8.91 -15.29 -3.62
N GLY A 109 8.07 -14.69 -2.77
CA GLY A 109 8.42 -14.28 -1.42
C GLY A 109 8.87 -12.84 -1.30
N SER A 110 9.48 -12.52 -0.15
CA SER A 110 9.93 -11.18 0.19
C SER A 110 11.44 -11.07 0.10
N TYR A 111 11.91 -10.06 -0.63
CA TYR A 111 13.31 -9.68 -0.79
C TYR A 111 13.38 -8.20 -1.15
N ASN A 112 14.55 -7.58 -0.99
CA ASN A 112 14.74 -6.17 -1.33
C ASN A 112 14.42 -5.90 -2.81
N GLY A 113 13.38 -5.10 -3.05
CA GLY A 113 12.88 -4.77 -4.37
C GLY A 113 11.80 -5.71 -4.90
N ALA A 114 11.31 -6.68 -4.10
CA ALA A 114 10.20 -7.54 -4.51
C ALA A 114 8.94 -6.70 -4.79
N PRO A 115 8.25 -6.92 -5.91
CA PRO A 115 7.13 -6.08 -6.28
C PRO A 115 5.90 -6.38 -5.41
N VAL A 116 5.18 -5.32 -5.04
CA VAL A 116 3.85 -5.45 -4.43
C VAL A 116 2.82 -5.40 -5.55
N LEU A 117 1.86 -6.32 -5.53
CA LEU A 117 0.87 -6.51 -6.58
C LEU A 117 -0.55 -6.35 -6.03
N TRP A 118 -1.47 -5.96 -6.91
CA TRP A 118 -2.90 -6.20 -6.72
C TRP A 118 -3.20 -7.67 -7.06
N LYS A 119 -3.79 -8.41 -6.11
CA LYS A 119 -4.13 -9.83 -6.32
C LYS A 119 -5.51 -10.15 -5.77
N GLY A 120 -6.20 -11.10 -6.40
CA GLY A 120 -7.37 -11.73 -5.79
C GLY A 120 -6.99 -12.40 -4.48
N SER A 121 -7.90 -12.44 -3.50
CA SER A 121 -7.63 -13.15 -2.24
C SER A 121 -7.29 -14.61 -2.51
N ASN A 122 -6.18 -15.07 -1.93
CA ASN A 122 -5.70 -16.45 -2.00
C ASN A 122 -5.56 -17.07 -0.59
N ASN A 123 -5.94 -16.34 0.46
CA ASN A 123 -5.86 -16.74 1.87
C ASN A 123 -4.45 -17.14 2.34
N GLN A 124 -3.41 -16.62 1.71
CA GLN A 124 -2.02 -16.86 2.10
C GLN A 124 -1.45 -15.63 2.82
N ASN A 125 -0.43 -15.86 3.64
CA ASN A 125 0.21 -14.82 4.46
C ASN A 125 0.88 -13.71 3.62
N ASN A 126 1.13 -13.93 2.33
CA ASN A 126 1.67 -12.90 1.43
C ASN A 126 0.68 -11.75 1.17
N GLN A 127 -0.55 -11.84 1.68
CA GLN A 127 -1.59 -10.82 1.60
C GLN A 127 -1.81 -10.07 2.93
N LEU A 128 -1.20 -10.58 4.01
CA LEU A 128 -1.34 -10.02 5.35
C LEU A 128 -0.23 -8.99 5.60
N TRP A 129 -0.65 -7.80 6.04
CA TRP A 129 0.23 -6.68 6.35
C TRP A 129 0.11 -6.28 7.81
N VAL A 130 1.23 -5.93 8.42
CA VAL A 130 1.26 -5.41 9.79
C VAL A 130 1.41 -3.89 9.74
N LEU A 131 0.54 -3.18 10.46
CA LEU A 131 0.68 -1.73 10.64
C LEU A 131 1.71 -1.46 11.74
N GLY A 132 2.90 -1.04 11.34
CA GLY A 132 3.94 -0.62 12.28
C GLY A 132 3.69 0.80 12.80
N ALA A 133 3.63 0.97 14.12
CA ALA A 133 3.77 2.28 14.74
C ALA A 133 5.26 2.66 14.72
N TRP A 134 5.56 3.84 14.20
CA TRP A 134 6.88 4.45 14.34
C TRP A 134 6.87 5.31 15.60
N GLY A 135 7.70 4.94 16.57
CA GLY A 135 8.06 5.77 17.72
C GLY A 135 9.10 6.83 17.35
#